data_AF-A0A411NK16-F1
#
_entry.id   AF-A0A411NK16-F1
#
_cell.length_a   1.000
_cell.length_b   1.000
_cell.length_c   1.000
_cell.angle_alpha   90.00
_cell.angle_beta   90.00
_cell.angle_gamma   90.00
#
_symmetry.space_group_name_H-M   'P 1'
#
loop_
_entity.id
_entity.type
_entity.pdbx_description
1 polymer ?
#
loop_
_entity_poly.entity_id
_entity_poly.type
_entity_poly.pdbx_seq_one_letter_code
_entity_poly.pdbx_strand_id
1 'polypeptide(L)'
;TACCCASLLSVSASEESQDTLSTTLHDEMKQVANYIKFLTKQENREYLEGKFKEVNLPSDSSPDALNAFVYILDFFRDKVPFKTSLFDDDLLRNLDLQELDQIFNSLRLRVPLIKTKLSAFNAFLNDNPPHMLANEKGKMTKYYKEHICKEDGEVKDYKTMVKFCNDFLDSKSPFMRIYKDLNEYDELVKKKPAQESPPAPSPPQRPAETQP
;
A
#
# COMPACT_ATOMS: atom_id res chain seq x y z
N THR A 1 63.35 -6.98 12.76
CA THR A 1 62.79 -6.06 11.75
C THR A 1 61.34 -6.44 11.53
N ALA A 2 60.43 -5.48 11.70
CA ALA A 2 58.98 -5.66 11.67
C ALA A 2 58.42 -6.01 10.27
N CYS A 3 57.26 -6.69 10.20
CA CYS A 3 56.08 -6.11 9.54
C CYS A 3 54.81 -6.95 9.84
N CYS A 4 53.74 -6.25 10.20
CA CYS A 4 52.40 -6.74 10.46
C CYS A 4 51.70 -7.23 9.19
N CYS A 5 50.94 -8.32 9.29
CA CYS A 5 49.77 -8.56 8.41
C CYS A 5 48.60 -9.01 9.28
N ALA A 6 47.83 -8.03 9.74
CA ALA A 6 46.44 -8.23 10.10
C ALA A 6 45.65 -8.46 8.80
N SER A 7 45.12 -9.65 8.60
CA SER A 7 44.18 -9.94 7.51
C SER A 7 42.79 -10.16 8.11
N LEU A 8 42.12 -9.01 8.24
CA LEU A 8 40.75 -8.75 7.82
C LEU A 8 39.72 -9.88 8.02
N LEU A 9 38.96 -9.74 9.11
CA LEU A 9 37.55 -10.07 9.16
C LEU A 9 36.87 -9.51 7.90
N SER A 10 36.38 -10.40 7.04
CA SER A 10 35.46 -10.08 5.95
C SER A 10 34.44 -11.22 5.90
N VAL A 11 33.29 -11.01 6.54
CA VAL A 11 31.98 -10.80 5.89
C VAL A 11 31.73 -11.90 4.86
N SER A 12 30.88 -12.87 5.18
CA SER A 12 29.49 -12.73 4.74
C SER A 12 28.53 -13.35 5.76
N ALA A 13 27.89 -12.45 6.49
CA ALA A 13 26.66 -12.72 7.20
C ALA A 13 25.54 -12.97 6.19
N SER A 14 24.70 -13.96 6.50
CA SER A 14 23.29 -14.09 6.14
C SER A 14 22.87 -13.57 4.76
N GLU A 15 22.92 -14.46 3.78
CA GLU A 15 21.81 -14.59 2.83
C GLU A 15 20.75 -15.52 3.44
N GLU A 16 20.23 -15.18 4.61
CA GLU A 16 18.84 -15.52 4.89
C GLU A 16 18.04 -14.52 4.06
N SER A 17 17.78 -14.90 2.80
CA SER A 17 16.73 -14.25 2.03
C SER A 17 15.49 -14.32 2.90
N GLN A 18 15.10 -13.17 3.46
CA GLN A 18 13.71 -12.98 3.86
C GLN A 18 12.92 -13.27 2.59
N ASP A 19 12.36 -14.48 2.55
CA ASP A 19 11.30 -14.86 1.63
C ASP A 19 10.17 -13.89 1.96
N THR A 20 10.22 -12.72 1.33
CA THR A 20 9.17 -11.72 1.35
C THR A 20 8.06 -12.41 0.60
N LEU A 21 7.24 -13.18 1.32
CA LEU A 21 6.11 -13.94 0.79
C LEU A 21 5.42 -13.06 -0.24
N SER A 22 5.67 -13.35 -1.52
CA SER A 22 5.20 -12.51 -2.61
C SER A 22 3.69 -12.63 -2.62
N THR A 23 3.02 -11.58 -2.16
CA THR A 23 1.57 -11.54 -2.06
C THR A 23 0.95 -11.50 -3.45
N THR A 24 -0.20 -12.15 -3.62
CA THR A 24 -0.95 -12.04 -4.87
C THR A 24 -1.75 -10.73 -4.91
N LEU A 25 -2.22 -10.33 -6.09
CA LEU A 25 -3.11 -9.18 -6.25
C LEU A 25 -4.37 -9.33 -5.38
N HIS A 26 -4.93 -10.54 -5.32
CA HIS A 26 -6.05 -10.87 -4.44
C HIS A 26 -5.74 -10.57 -2.98
N ASP A 27 -4.58 -11.01 -2.48
CA ASP A 27 -4.21 -10.80 -1.07
C ASP A 27 -4.09 -9.32 -0.74
N GLU A 28 -3.49 -8.54 -1.63
CA GLU A 28 -3.36 -7.08 -1.46
C GLU A 28 -4.73 -6.37 -1.47
N MET A 29 -5.59 -6.71 -2.44
CA MET A 29 -6.94 -6.14 -2.53
C MET A 29 -7.77 -6.49 -1.29
N LYS A 30 -7.66 -7.73 -0.81
CA LYS A 30 -8.33 -8.19 0.41
C LYS A 30 -7.83 -7.44 1.63
N GLN A 31 -6.52 -7.25 1.78
CA GLN A 31 -5.97 -6.46 2.91
C GLN A 31 -6.44 -5.00 2.87
N VAL A 32 -6.37 -4.34 1.71
CA VAL A 32 -6.86 -2.97 1.54
C VAL A 32 -8.35 -2.87 1.86
N ALA A 33 -9.18 -3.81 1.41
CA ALA A 33 -10.62 -3.82 1.72
C ALA A 33 -10.88 -3.88 3.23
N ASN A 34 -10.14 -4.72 3.95
CA ASN A 34 -10.32 -4.85 5.39
C ASN A 34 -9.79 -3.63 6.16
N TYR A 35 -8.65 -3.04 5.76
CA TYR A 35 -8.17 -1.78 6.34
C TYR A 35 -9.18 -0.65 6.14
N ILE A 36 -9.73 -0.52 4.94
CA ILE A 36 -10.74 0.49 4.64
C ILE A 36 -11.97 0.25 5.50
N LYS A 37 -12.52 -0.97 5.52
CA LYS A 37 -13.68 -1.33 6.35
C LYS A 37 -13.45 -1.02 7.83
N PHE A 38 -12.25 -1.28 8.33
CA PHE A 38 -11.87 -0.99 9.71
C PHE A 38 -11.78 0.51 9.99
N LEU A 39 -11.07 1.25 9.15
CA LEU A 39 -10.84 2.68 9.34
C LEU A 39 -12.12 3.51 9.14
N THR A 40 -13.07 3.02 8.35
CA THR A 40 -14.38 3.66 8.15
C THR A 40 -15.43 3.32 9.21
N LYS A 41 -15.09 2.53 10.25
CA LYS A 41 -15.98 2.35 11.41
C LYS A 41 -16.28 3.70 12.06
N GLN A 42 -17.46 3.82 12.68
CA GLN A 42 -17.91 5.07 13.28
C GLN A 42 -16.91 5.60 14.32
N GLU A 43 -16.33 4.73 15.14
CA GLU A 43 -15.34 5.09 16.16
C GLU A 43 -13.99 5.57 15.59
N ASN A 44 -13.64 5.21 14.35
CA ASN A 44 -12.36 5.53 13.71
C ASN A 44 -12.46 6.73 12.76
N ARG A 45 -13.67 7.26 12.57
CA ARG A 45 -13.97 8.31 11.60
C ARG A 45 -13.17 9.59 11.88
N GLU A 46 -13.18 10.07 13.12
CA GLU A 46 -12.49 11.31 13.52
C GLU A 46 -10.99 11.23 13.26
N TYR A 47 -10.40 10.05 13.47
CA TYR A 47 -9.00 9.79 13.17
C TYR A 47 -8.68 9.94 11.68
N LEU A 48 -9.48 9.30 10.80
CA LEU A 48 -9.29 9.43 9.35
C LEU A 48 -9.42 10.90 8.90
N GLU A 49 -10.44 11.61 9.38
CA GLU A 49 -10.62 13.03 9.08
C GLU A 49 -9.43 13.87 9.55
N GLY A 50 -8.90 13.56 10.73
CA GLY A 50 -7.69 14.17 11.30
C GLY A 50 -6.48 14.04 10.37
N LYS A 51 -6.23 12.85 9.81
CA LYS A 51 -5.11 12.64 8.88
C LYS A 51 -5.15 13.56 7.68
N PHE A 52 -6.29 13.70 7.01
CA PHE A 52 -6.38 14.60 5.86
C PHE A 52 -6.26 16.08 6.27
N LYS A 53 -6.82 16.46 7.42
CA LYS A 53 -6.66 17.83 7.98
C LYS A 53 -5.21 18.17 8.30
N GLU A 54 -4.41 17.22 8.81
CA GLU A 54 -2.99 17.42 9.16
C GLU A 54 -2.11 17.88 8.00
N VAL A 55 -2.50 17.57 6.76
CA VAL A 55 -1.77 17.98 5.54
C VAL A 55 -2.43 19.16 4.83
N ASN A 56 -3.37 19.86 5.48
CA ASN A 56 -4.13 20.97 4.94
C ASN A 56 -4.92 20.63 3.66
N LEU A 57 -5.45 19.41 3.55
CA LEU A 57 -6.49 19.15 2.56
C LEU A 57 -7.77 19.93 2.95
N PRO A 58 -8.54 20.46 1.98
CA PRO A 58 -9.75 21.25 2.25
C PRO A 58 -10.71 20.54 3.22
N SER A 59 -11.42 21.29 4.07
CA SER A 59 -12.27 20.70 5.14
C SER A 59 -13.34 19.74 4.58
N ASP A 60 -13.83 20.08 3.39
CA ASP A 60 -14.84 19.37 2.61
C ASP A 60 -14.28 18.03 2.10
N SER A 61 -12.96 17.90 2.02
CA SER A 61 -12.26 16.69 1.61
C SER A 61 -12.32 15.58 2.66
N SER A 62 -12.60 15.87 3.94
CA SER A 62 -12.64 14.80 4.97
C SER A 62 -13.91 13.94 4.90
N PRO A 63 -15.13 14.53 4.79
CA PRO A 63 -16.33 13.75 4.48
C PRO A 63 -16.27 13.10 3.10
N ASP A 64 -15.69 13.79 2.10
CA ASP A 64 -15.54 13.25 0.75
C ASP A 64 -14.55 12.08 0.70
N ALA A 65 -13.44 12.12 1.45
CA ALA A 65 -12.49 11.01 1.55
C ALA A 65 -13.11 9.79 2.25
N LEU A 66 -13.87 9.99 3.33
CA LEU A 66 -14.62 8.92 3.99
C LEU A 66 -15.66 8.29 3.07
N ASN A 67 -16.42 9.11 2.35
CA ASN A 67 -17.35 8.61 1.34
C ASN A 67 -16.62 7.87 0.23
N ALA A 68 -15.46 8.36 -0.23
CA ALA A 68 -14.63 7.69 -1.23
C ALA A 68 -14.14 6.32 -0.76
N PHE A 69 -13.77 6.18 0.52
CA PHE A 69 -13.43 4.90 1.14
C PHE A 69 -14.62 3.92 1.19
N VAL A 70 -15.84 4.40 1.42
CA VAL A 70 -17.03 3.52 1.36
C VAL A 70 -17.33 3.11 -0.09
N TYR A 71 -17.31 4.07 -1.02
CA TYR A 71 -17.54 3.79 -2.45
C TYR A 71 -16.55 2.78 -3.03
N ILE A 72 -15.31 2.77 -2.55
CA ILE A 72 -14.32 1.81 -3.03
C ILE A 72 -14.54 0.39 -2.50
N LEU A 73 -15.13 0.22 -1.31
CA LEU A 73 -15.53 -1.10 -0.83
C LEU A 73 -16.60 -1.71 -1.73
N ASP A 74 -17.59 -0.91 -2.13
CA ASP A 74 -18.61 -1.33 -3.09
C ASP A 74 -17.99 -1.62 -4.45
N PHE A 75 -17.10 -0.76 -4.93
CA PHE A 75 -16.36 -0.97 -6.17
C PHE A 75 -15.53 -2.26 -6.15
N PHE A 76 -14.85 -2.55 -5.05
CA PHE A 76 -14.11 -3.80 -4.89
C PHE A 76 -15.06 -4.98 -4.93
N ARG A 77 -16.14 -4.97 -4.14
CA ARG A 77 -17.12 -6.05 -4.14
C ARG A 77 -17.71 -6.33 -5.52
N ASP A 78 -17.98 -5.29 -6.30
CA ASP A 78 -18.64 -5.41 -7.60
C ASP A 78 -17.67 -5.80 -8.74
N LYS A 79 -16.40 -5.41 -8.63
CA LYS A 79 -15.42 -5.55 -9.72
C LYS A 79 -14.40 -6.66 -9.49
N VAL A 80 -14.19 -7.08 -8.25
CA VAL A 80 -13.26 -8.15 -7.91
C VAL A 80 -13.87 -9.50 -8.32
N PRO A 81 -13.26 -10.24 -9.27
CA PRO A 81 -13.86 -11.45 -9.81
C PRO A 81 -13.47 -12.73 -9.04
N PHE A 82 -12.90 -12.63 -7.84
CA PHE A 82 -12.40 -13.77 -7.08
C PHE A 82 -13.54 -14.56 -6.42
N LYS A 83 -13.39 -15.88 -6.27
CA LYS A 83 -14.43 -16.72 -5.66
C LYS A 83 -14.53 -16.56 -4.14
N THR A 84 -13.52 -15.98 -3.52
CA THR A 84 -13.35 -15.81 -2.09
C THR A 84 -14.01 -14.53 -1.59
N SER A 85 -14.38 -14.51 -0.30
CA SER A 85 -14.90 -13.30 0.34
C SER A 85 -13.84 -12.19 0.32
N LEU A 86 -14.28 -10.97 -0.01
CA LEU A 86 -13.47 -9.75 0.06
C LEU A 86 -13.06 -9.41 1.50
N PHE A 87 -13.89 -9.76 2.49
CA PHE A 87 -13.63 -9.51 3.90
C PHE A 87 -13.18 -10.78 4.62
N ASP A 88 -12.33 -10.58 5.62
CA ASP A 88 -11.74 -11.63 6.43
C ASP A 88 -11.93 -11.31 7.90
N ASP A 89 -12.75 -12.12 8.58
CA ASP A 89 -13.11 -11.86 9.97
C ASP A 89 -11.91 -12.02 10.92
N ASP A 90 -10.97 -12.92 10.62
CA ASP A 90 -9.75 -13.07 11.41
C ASP A 90 -8.84 -11.86 11.24
N LEU A 91 -8.70 -11.37 10.00
CA LEU A 91 -7.93 -10.15 9.76
C LEU A 91 -8.57 -8.93 10.44
N LEU A 92 -9.90 -8.78 10.35
CA LEU A 92 -10.60 -7.68 11.02
C LEU A 92 -10.42 -7.70 12.54
N ARG A 93 -10.50 -8.88 13.18
CA ARG A 93 -10.22 -9.03 14.62
C ARG A 93 -8.78 -8.65 14.96
N ASN A 94 -7.81 -9.03 14.12
CA ASN A 94 -6.41 -8.70 14.34
C ASN A 94 -6.11 -7.20 14.19
N LEU A 95 -6.94 -6.45 13.46
CA LEU A 95 -6.81 -4.99 13.35
C LEU A 95 -7.20 -4.26 14.63
N ASP A 96 -8.09 -4.82 15.45
CA ASP A 96 -8.44 -4.23 16.75
C ASP A 96 -7.21 -4.17 17.71
N LEU A 97 -6.15 -4.93 17.41
CA LEU A 97 -4.90 -4.96 18.18
C LEU A 97 -3.81 -4.03 17.63
N GLN A 98 -4.06 -3.33 16.52
CA GLN A 98 -3.08 -2.48 15.85
C GLN A 98 -3.38 -0.99 16.06
N GLU A 99 -2.31 -0.20 16.13
CA GLU A 99 -2.43 1.26 16.15
C GLU A 99 -3.01 1.78 14.84
N LEU A 100 -3.94 2.76 14.91
CA LEU A 100 -4.59 3.34 13.73
C LEU A 100 -3.57 3.92 12.72
N ASP A 101 -2.45 4.46 13.22
CA ASP A 101 -1.34 4.96 12.41
C ASP A 101 -0.69 3.85 11.58
N GLN A 102 -0.51 2.66 12.16
CA GLN A 102 0.07 1.52 11.44
C GLN A 102 -0.86 1.02 10.34
N ILE A 103 -2.17 0.96 10.63
CA ILE A 103 -3.19 0.53 9.66
C ILE A 103 -3.26 1.52 8.50
N PHE A 104 -3.31 2.82 8.79
CA PHE A 104 -3.37 3.88 7.77
C PHE A 104 -2.09 3.93 6.91
N ASN A 105 -0.91 3.80 7.52
CA ASN A 105 0.35 3.72 6.78
C ASN A 105 0.40 2.46 5.89
N SER A 106 -0.10 1.33 6.38
CA SER A 106 -0.20 0.10 5.58
C SER A 106 -1.14 0.29 4.38
N LEU A 107 -2.28 0.95 4.57
CA LEU A 107 -3.19 1.30 3.48
C LEU A 107 -2.52 2.20 2.43
N ARG A 108 -1.81 3.25 2.87
CA ARG A 108 -1.04 4.15 1.99
C ARG A 108 -0.04 3.41 1.11
N LEU A 109 0.66 2.42 1.66
CA LEU A 109 1.68 1.66 0.93
C LEU A 109 1.09 0.61 -0.01
N ARG A 110 -0.03 -0.03 0.38
CA ARG A 110 -0.62 -1.14 -0.40
C ARG A 110 -1.43 -0.68 -1.60
N VAL A 111 -2.09 0.48 -1.56
CA VAL A 111 -2.86 0.99 -2.72
C VAL A 111 -1.97 1.18 -3.96
N PRO A 112 -0.80 1.83 -3.88
CA PRO A 112 0.17 1.87 -4.98
C PRO A 112 0.65 0.48 -5.43
N LEU A 113 0.86 -0.46 -4.50
CA LEU A 113 1.26 -1.82 -4.82
C LEU A 113 0.20 -2.56 -5.65
N ILE A 114 -1.08 -2.42 -5.31
CA ILE A 114 -2.21 -2.96 -6.10
C ILE A 114 -2.18 -2.39 -7.52
N LYS A 115 -2.00 -1.07 -7.68
CA LYS A 115 -1.91 -0.42 -9.00
C LYS A 115 -0.75 -0.99 -9.81
N THR A 116 0.41 -1.19 -9.19
CA THR A 116 1.58 -1.79 -9.85
C THR A 116 1.28 -3.22 -10.32
N LYS A 117 0.68 -4.05 -9.46
CA LYS A 117 0.31 -5.44 -9.81
C LYS A 117 -0.75 -5.49 -10.92
N LEU A 118 -1.77 -4.63 -10.87
CA LEU A 118 -2.77 -4.49 -11.94
C LEU A 118 -2.13 -4.07 -13.27
N SER A 119 -1.19 -3.12 -13.23
CA SER A 119 -0.52 -2.62 -14.43
C SER A 119 0.37 -3.70 -15.06
N ALA A 120 1.12 -4.43 -14.24
CA ALA A 120 1.91 -5.58 -14.69
C ALA A 120 1.02 -6.68 -15.28
N PHE A 121 -0.12 -6.95 -14.67
CA PHE A 121 -1.08 -7.93 -15.20
C PHE A 121 -1.68 -7.48 -16.52
N ASN A 122 -2.06 -6.21 -16.65
CA ASN A 122 -2.57 -5.66 -17.90
C ASN A 122 -1.52 -5.72 -19.03
N ALA A 123 -0.27 -5.41 -18.73
CA ALA A 123 0.83 -5.56 -19.69
C ALA A 123 1.01 -7.02 -20.11
N PHE A 124 1.01 -7.95 -19.16
CA PHE A 124 1.07 -9.38 -19.45
C PHE A 124 -0.07 -9.86 -20.36
N LEU A 125 -1.30 -9.40 -20.15
CA LEU A 125 -2.44 -9.72 -21.00
C LEU A 125 -2.27 -9.15 -22.43
N ASN A 126 -1.69 -7.96 -22.57
CA ASN A 126 -1.44 -7.35 -23.88
C ASN A 126 -0.35 -8.08 -24.66
N ASP A 127 0.69 -8.54 -23.97
CA ASP A 127 1.79 -9.32 -24.56
C ASP A 127 1.35 -10.74 -24.95
N ASN A 128 0.25 -11.23 -24.37
CA ASN A 128 -0.26 -12.59 -24.55
C ASN A 128 -1.75 -12.59 -24.96
N PRO A 129 -2.11 -12.08 -26.15
CA PRO A 129 -3.50 -11.96 -26.59
C PRO A 129 -4.18 -13.33 -26.79
N PRO A 130 -5.54 -13.39 -26.83
CA PRO A 130 -6.30 -14.65 -26.76
C PRO A 130 -5.91 -15.72 -27.76
N HIS A 131 -5.59 -15.32 -28.99
CA HIS A 131 -5.23 -16.23 -30.07
C HIS A 131 -3.85 -16.86 -29.87
N MET A 132 -2.95 -16.22 -29.12
CA MET A 132 -1.64 -16.77 -28.74
C MET A 132 -1.77 -17.71 -27.52
N LEU A 133 -2.78 -17.50 -26.67
CA LEU A 133 -3.01 -18.31 -25.46
C LEU A 133 -3.46 -19.75 -25.73
N ALA A 134 -4.03 -20.04 -26.90
CA ALA A 134 -4.44 -21.40 -27.27
C ALA A 134 -3.27 -22.39 -27.23
N ASN A 135 -2.04 -21.92 -27.52
CA ASN A 135 -0.81 -22.71 -27.46
C ASN A 135 -0.03 -22.51 -26.14
N GLU A 136 -0.44 -21.58 -25.29
CA GLU A 136 0.31 -21.12 -24.11
C GLU A 136 -0.50 -21.17 -22.79
N LYS A 137 -1.59 -21.93 -22.75
CA LYS A 137 -2.50 -22.06 -21.58
C LYS A 137 -1.78 -22.30 -20.25
N GLY A 138 -0.66 -23.02 -20.26
CA GLY A 138 0.19 -23.26 -19.09
C GLY A 138 0.84 -21.99 -18.53
N LYS A 139 1.35 -21.09 -19.39
CA LYS A 139 2.00 -19.83 -18.98
C LYS A 139 1.00 -18.89 -18.31
N MET A 140 -0.17 -18.70 -18.93
CA MET A 140 -1.24 -17.86 -18.37
C MET A 140 -1.69 -18.37 -17.00
N THR A 141 -1.89 -19.70 -16.89
CA THR A 141 -2.32 -20.31 -15.63
C THR A 141 -1.26 -20.15 -14.55
N LYS A 142 0.00 -20.36 -14.87
CA LYS A 142 1.12 -20.16 -13.96
C LYS A 142 1.18 -18.72 -13.47
N TYR A 143 1.20 -17.74 -14.39
CA TYR A 143 1.23 -16.32 -14.04
C TYR A 143 0.05 -15.91 -13.16
N TYR A 144 -1.17 -16.33 -13.53
CA TYR A 144 -2.37 -16.03 -12.76
C TYR A 144 -2.29 -16.57 -11.34
N LYS A 145 -1.80 -17.79 -11.16
CA LYS A 145 -1.67 -18.43 -9.85
C LYS A 145 -0.59 -17.79 -8.98
N GLU A 146 0.52 -17.40 -9.59
CA GLU A 146 1.66 -16.79 -8.90
C GLU A 146 1.40 -15.33 -8.51
N HIS A 147 0.67 -14.57 -9.34
CA HIS A 147 0.58 -13.12 -9.16
C HIS A 147 -0.82 -12.58 -8.90
N ILE A 148 -1.88 -13.30 -9.30
CA ILE A 148 -3.25 -12.77 -9.28
C ILE A 148 -4.08 -13.40 -8.18
N CYS A 149 -4.28 -14.72 -8.22
CA CYS A 149 -5.03 -15.44 -7.21
C CYS A 149 -4.67 -16.93 -7.20
N LYS A 150 -3.97 -17.35 -6.14
CA LYS A 150 -3.60 -18.76 -5.90
C LYS A 150 -4.83 -19.62 -5.61
N GLU A 151 -5.76 -19.09 -4.83
CA GLU A 151 -6.91 -19.80 -4.25
C GLU A 151 -8.03 -20.14 -5.26
N ASP A 152 -8.14 -19.40 -6.37
CA ASP A 152 -9.23 -19.60 -7.32
C ASP A 152 -9.20 -21.00 -7.97
N GLY A 153 -10.33 -21.71 -8.04
CA GLY A 153 -10.32 -23.06 -8.65
C GLY A 153 -9.93 -23.08 -10.13
N GLU A 154 -10.20 -22.00 -10.86
CA GLU A 154 -9.93 -21.87 -12.31
C GLU A 154 -9.55 -20.43 -12.66
N VAL A 155 -8.68 -20.28 -13.65
CA VAL A 155 -8.31 -18.98 -14.23
C VAL A 155 -9.52 -18.41 -14.95
N LYS A 156 -9.81 -17.12 -14.73
CA LYS A 156 -10.90 -16.43 -15.44
C LYS A 156 -10.61 -16.37 -16.94
N ASP A 157 -11.64 -16.24 -17.76
CA ASP A 157 -11.44 -16.05 -19.19
C ASP A 157 -10.76 -14.70 -19.48
N TYR A 158 -10.07 -14.62 -20.62
CA TYR A 158 -9.28 -13.44 -21.00
C TYR A 158 -10.10 -12.15 -21.00
N LYS A 159 -11.34 -12.20 -21.50
CA LYS A 159 -12.19 -11.01 -21.58
C LYS A 159 -12.55 -10.49 -20.20
N THR A 160 -12.86 -11.39 -19.27
CA THR A 160 -13.07 -11.03 -17.86
C THR A 160 -11.82 -10.43 -17.23
N MET A 161 -10.63 -10.99 -17.47
CA MET A 161 -9.38 -10.46 -16.92
C MET A 161 -9.00 -9.08 -17.47
N VAL A 162 -9.14 -8.86 -18.79
CA VAL A 162 -8.94 -7.54 -19.40
C VAL A 162 -9.94 -6.52 -18.86
N LYS A 163 -11.22 -6.90 -18.77
CA LYS A 163 -12.24 -6.03 -18.19
C LYS A 163 -11.92 -5.68 -16.74
N PHE A 164 -11.47 -6.64 -15.94
CA PHE A 164 -11.04 -6.41 -14.57
C PHE A 164 -9.90 -5.39 -14.49
N CYS A 165 -8.83 -5.53 -15.28
CA CYS A 165 -7.76 -4.54 -15.34
C CYS A 165 -8.27 -3.15 -15.74
N ASN A 166 -9.08 -3.08 -16.80
CA ASN A 166 -9.61 -1.82 -17.31
C ASN A 166 -10.54 -1.11 -16.32
N ASP A 167 -11.43 -1.85 -15.64
CA ASP A 167 -12.34 -1.28 -14.66
C ASP A 167 -11.56 -0.55 -13.55
N PHE A 168 -10.44 -1.14 -13.07
CA PHE A 168 -9.63 -0.55 -12.00
C PHE A 168 -8.66 0.53 -12.50
N LEU A 169 -8.03 0.35 -13.66
CA LEU A 169 -7.02 1.27 -14.19
C LEU A 169 -7.62 2.49 -14.92
N ASP A 170 -8.93 2.50 -15.16
CA ASP A 170 -9.63 3.68 -15.65
C ASP A 170 -9.41 4.87 -14.70
N SER A 171 -8.99 6.02 -15.25
CA SER A 171 -8.63 7.20 -14.45
C SER A 171 -9.80 7.80 -13.67
N LYS A 172 -11.05 7.48 -14.06
CA LYS A 172 -12.27 7.89 -13.37
C LYS A 172 -12.74 6.86 -12.35
N SER A 173 -12.12 5.67 -12.28
CA SER A 173 -12.49 4.62 -11.34
C SER A 173 -12.32 5.09 -9.89
N PRO A 174 -13.16 4.63 -8.94
CA PRO A 174 -12.97 4.91 -7.52
C PRO A 174 -11.57 4.52 -7.02
N PHE A 175 -11.01 3.41 -7.54
CA PHE A 175 -9.66 2.97 -7.20
C PHE A 175 -8.57 3.96 -7.64
N MET A 176 -8.67 4.54 -8.84
CA MET A 176 -7.68 5.53 -9.28
C MET A 176 -7.80 6.87 -8.55
N ARG A 177 -9.00 7.20 -8.06
CA ARG A 177 -9.21 8.40 -7.21
C ARG A 177 -8.49 8.27 -5.87
N ILE A 178 -8.73 7.18 -5.12
CA ILE A 178 -8.02 6.95 -3.85
C ILE A 178 -6.51 6.87 -4.03
N TYR A 179 -6.04 6.27 -5.14
CA TYR A 179 -4.62 6.21 -5.43
C TYR A 179 -4.04 7.62 -5.58
N LYS A 180 -4.75 8.51 -6.28
CA LYS A 180 -4.35 9.90 -6.44
C LYS A 180 -4.35 10.63 -5.09
N ASP A 181 -5.41 10.48 -4.30
CA ASP A 181 -5.57 11.18 -3.02
C ASP A 181 -4.50 10.75 -2.00
N LEU A 182 -4.23 9.44 -1.91
CA LEU A 182 -3.16 8.92 -1.05
C LEU A 182 -1.78 9.35 -1.56
N ASN A 183 -1.55 9.36 -2.88
CA ASN A 183 -0.29 9.84 -3.43
C ASN A 183 -0.08 11.35 -3.19
N GLU A 184 -1.14 12.16 -3.28
CA GLU A 184 -1.09 13.58 -2.94
C GLU A 184 -0.80 13.78 -1.45
N TYR A 185 -1.45 13.01 -0.58
CA TYR A 185 -1.14 12.97 0.85
C TYR A 185 0.35 12.68 1.11
N ASP A 186 0.92 11.65 0.48
CA ASP A 186 2.34 11.30 0.59
C ASP A 186 3.26 12.47 0.20
N GLU A 187 2.96 13.15 -0.90
CA GLU A 187 3.74 14.28 -1.38
C GLU A 187 3.64 15.50 -0.44
N LEU A 188 2.48 15.74 0.15
CA LEU A 188 2.29 16.80 1.14
C LEU A 188 3.03 16.50 2.45
N VAL A 189 3.00 15.25 2.92
CA VAL A 189 3.76 14.82 4.10
C VAL A 189 5.26 15.04 3.90
N LYS A 190 5.80 14.69 2.73
CA LYS A 190 7.24 14.90 2.41
C LYS A 190 7.63 16.38 2.34
N LYS A 191 6.70 17.25 1.94
CA LYS A 191 6.92 18.70 1.81
C LYS A 191 6.79 19.47 3.12
N LYS A 192 6.16 18.88 4.13
CA LYS A 192 6.02 19.52 5.44
C LYS A 192 7.42 19.68 6.03
N PRO A 193 7.88 20.92 6.34
CA PRO A 193 9.18 21.10 6.96
C PRO A 193 9.23 20.27 8.25
N ALA A 194 10.31 19.52 8.45
CA ALA A 194 10.57 18.85 9.72
C ALA A 194 10.39 19.90 10.81
N GLN A 195 9.53 19.59 11.78
CA GLN A 195 9.24 20.46 12.92
C GLN A 195 10.58 21.02 13.44
N GLU A 196 10.73 22.34 13.43
CA GLU A 196 11.98 22.99 13.84
C GLU A 196 12.43 22.36 15.17
N SER A 197 13.63 21.79 15.18
CA SER A 197 14.24 21.30 16.42
C SER A 197 14.10 22.38 17.47
N PRO A 198 13.72 22.05 18.72
CA PRO A 198 13.61 23.04 19.77
C PRO A 198 14.89 23.88 19.82
N PRO A 199 14.78 25.21 20.01
CA PRO A 199 15.93 26.09 19.99
C PRO A 199 17.01 25.54 20.92
N ALA A 200 18.25 25.46 20.41
CA ALA A 200 19.37 24.99 21.19
C ALA A 200 19.41 25.74 22.53
N PRO A 201 19.63 25.05 23.67
CA PRO A 201 19.67 25.70 24.96
C PRO A 201 20.70 26.83 24.94
N SER A 202 20.30 28.00 25.42
CA SER A 202 21.14 29.20 25.43
C SER A 202 22.51 28.91 26.05
N PRO A 203 23.61 29.47 25.52
CA PRO A 203 24.93 29.31 26.11
C PRO A 203 24.92 29.75 27.58
N PRO A 204 25.65 29.06 28.48
CA PRO A 204 25.76 29.48 29.87
C PRO A 204 26.25 30.93 29.95
N GLN A 205 25.51 31.79 30.67
CA GLN A 205 25.99 33.13 30.99
C GLN A 205 27.28 33.01 31.78
N ARG A 206 28.39 33.48 31.21
CA ARG A 206 29.68 33.57 31.88
C ARG A 206 29.55 34.59 33.03
N PRO A 207 29.95 34.27 34.27
CA PRO A 207 29.96 35.23 35.36
C PRO A 207 30.82 36.45 34.98
N ALA A 208 30.34 37.65 35.31
CA ALA A 208 31.10 38.88 35.11
C ALA A 208 32.38 38.81 35.97
N GLU A 209 33.55 38.91 35.31
CA GLU A 209 34.83 39.11 35.98
C GLU A 209 34.81 40.51 36.63
N THR A 210 34.81 40.55 37.96
CA THR A 210 35.25 41.73 38.70
C THR A 210 36.77 41.84 38.59
N GLN A 211 37.26 42.88 37.92
CA GLN A 211 38.69 43.22 37.89
C GLN A 211 39.20 43.68 39.28
N PRO A 212 40.48 43.40 39.60
CA PRO A 212 41.12 43.81 40.85
C PRO A 212 41.43 45.30 40.92
#